data_AF-A0AAD6VRF3-F1
#
_entry.id   AF-A0AAD6VRF3-F1
#
_cell.length_a   1.000
_cell.length_b   1.000
_cell.length_c   1.000
_cell.angle_alpha   90.00
_cell.angle_beta   90.00
_cell.angle_gamma   90.00
#
_symmetry.space_group_name_H-M   'P 1'
#
loop_
_entity.id
_entity.type
_entity.pdbx_description
1 polymer ?
#
loop_
_entity_poly.entity_id
_entity_poly.type
_entity_poly.pdbx_seq_one_letter_code
_entity_poly.pdbx_strand_id
1 'polypeptide(L)'
;MEIYRGLGRGSYIWGRSVIERLWVDVTAQVTDTWYQMFQLLELRHGLDINNANHIWLLQFLFLGTINAQLAFFAQTWNQHRIQIRRGPNRSPTDMFVFDMFVNGVRRDQLPLEEENLTVEELEAYGVDWQEFRDEQILRSQSSNNPATENASSWIGRQGIPDDLSYVVVEPPADTLSPDEVSQLFAHFQGLIGTVGDDNVVSLWLQALAYVRVLYPDLF
;
A
#
# COMPACT_ATOMS: atom_id res chain seq x y z
N MET A 1 -2.10 -4.10 36.28
CA MET A 1 -1.66 -2.95 35.44
C MET A 1 -2.72 -1.83 35.38
N GLU A 2 -3.75 -1.93 36.22
CA GLU A 2 -5.01 -1.17 36.16
C GLU A 2 -5.03 0.06 37.08
N ILE A 3 -4.14 0.09 38.07
CA ILE A 3 -4.07 1.14 39.10
C ILE A 3 -3.53 2.48 38.52
N TYR A 4 -2.93 2.47 37.33
CA TYR A 4 -2.24 3.64 36.75
C TYR A 4 -2.80 4.14 35.41
N ARG A 5 -3.82 3.51 34.82
CA ARG A 5 -4.25 3.82 33.43
C ARG A 5 -5.76 3.99 33.19
N GLY A 6 -6.61 3.84 34.21
CA GLY A 6 -8.06 4.01 34.11
C GLY A 6 -8.78 2.77 33.59
N LEU A 7 -9.99 2.53 34.11
CA LEU A 7 -10.91 1.47 33.65
C LEU A 7 -11.43 1.79 32.25
N GLY A 8 -11.61 0.77 31.39
CA GLY A 8 -12.27 0.92 30.09
C GLY A 8 -11.38 1.40 28.93
N ARG A 9 -10.05 1.21 29.00
CA ARG A 9 -9.19 1.36 27.82
C ARG A 9 -8.83 -0.02 27.29
N GLY A 10 -9.73 -0.62 26.52
CA GLY A 10 -9.38 -1.70 25.63
C GLY A 10 -8.26 -1.20 24.72
N SER A 11 -7.05 -1.69 24.97
CA SER A 11 -5.93 -1.47 24.07
C SER A 11 -6.13 -2.35 22.84
N TYR A 12 -7.13 -1.97 22.04
CA TYR A 12 -7.34 -2.46 20.70
C TYR A 12 -6.23 -1.85 19.83
N ILE A 13 -5.48 -2.70 19.14
CA ILE A 13 -4.42 -2.26 18.22
C ILE A 13 -5.12 -1.80 16.94
N TRP A 14 -5.90 -0.73 17.04
CA TRP A 14 -6.55 -0.09 15.90
C TRP A 14 -6.88 1.36 16.27
N GLY A 15 -6.35 2.28 15.49
CA GLY A 15 -6.42 3.72 15.71
C GLY A 15 -5.29 4.45 14.98
N ARG A 16 -5.55 5.71 14.57
CA ARG A 16 -4.67 6.61 13.80
C ARG A 16 -3.16 6.38 14.01
N SER A 17 -2.72 6.29 15.27
CA SER A 17 -1.30 6.17 15.64
C SER A 17 -0.56 4.88 15.23
N VAL A 18 -1.23 3.76 14.94
CA VAL A 18 -0.56 2.50 14.54
C VAL A 18 -0.34 2.47 13.02
N ILE A 19 -1.36 2.87 12.26
CA ILE A 19 -1.28 3.01 10.81
C ILE A 19 -0.29 4.14 10.47
N GLU A 20 -0.31 5.25 11.21
CA GLU A 20 0.66 6.35 11.03
C GLU A 20 2.11 5.89 11.26
N ARG A 21 2.39 5.08 12.30
CA ARG A 21 3.76 4.56 12.54
C ARG A 21 4.19 3.61 11.44
N LEU A 22 3.32 2.67 11.05
CA LEU A 22 3.61 1.76 9.94
C LEU A 22 3.87 2.55 8.66
N TRP A 23 3.08 3.59 8.38
CA TRP A 23 3.26 4.44 7.21
C TRP A 23 4.59 5.20 7.23
N VAL A 24 5.01 5.71 8.41
CA VAL A 24 6.34 6.31 8.58
C VAL A 24 7.45 5.29 8.28
N ASP A 25 7.33 4.06 8.77
CA ASP A 25 8.32 3.01 8.55
C ASP A 25 8.36 2.55 7.09
N VAL A 26 7.19 2.40 6.43
CA VAL A 26 7.09 2.14 4.98
C VAL A 26 7.75 3.25 4.18
N THR A 27 7.45 4.50 4.54
CA THR A 27 7.99 5.67 3.85
C THR A 27 9.52 5.68 3.97
N ALA A 28 10.04 5.53 5.18
CA ALA A 28 11.48 5.59 5.44
C ALA A 28 12.25 4.41 4.83
N GLN A 29 11.67 3.22 4.76
CA GLN A 29 12.38 2.01 4.33
C GLN A 29 12.21 1.67 2.85
N VAL A 30 11.10 2.10 2.22
CA VAL A 30 10.79 1.75 0.83
C VAL A 30 10.55 3.00 0.00
N THR A 31 9.55 3.80 0.36
CA THR A 31 9.04 4.87 -0.52
C THR A 31 10.05 5.99 -0.74
N ASP A 32 10.81 6.39 0.28
CA ASP A 32 11.77 7.50 0.20
C ASP A 32 12.89 7.22 -0.81
N THR A 33 13.38 5.98 -0.86
CA THR A 33 14.37 5.55 -1.86
C THR A 33 13.84 5.70 -3.27
N TRP A 34 12.63 5.20 -3.55
CA TRP A 34 12.02 5.31 -4.87
C TRP A 34 11.69 6.76 -5.25
N TYR A 35 11.25 7.55 -4.28
CA TYR A 35 11.02 8.97 -4.47
C TYR A 35 12.30 9.69 -4.91
N GLN A 36 13.42 9.47 -4.20
CA GLN A 36 14.71 10.05 -4.57
C GLN A 36 15.18 9.58 -5.95
N MET A 37 14.99 8.30 -6.29
CA MET A 37 15.34 7.76 -7.60
C MET A 37 14.53 8.38 -8.72
N PHE A 38 13.21 8.49 -8.58
CA PHE A 38 12.36 9.11 -9.60
C PHE A 38 12.62 10.61 -9.74
N GLN A 39 12.89 11.31 -8.63
CA GLN A 39 13.33 12.70 -8.68
C GLN A 39 14.67 12.85 -9.42
N LEU A 40 15.61 11.92 -9.24
CA LEU A 40 16.86 11.89 -10.00
C LEU A 40 16.60 11.68 -11.50
N LEU A 41 15.67 10.79 -11.86
CA LEU A 41 15.29 10.55 -13.26
C LEU A 41 14.70 11.81 -13.92
N GLU A 42 13.83 12.53 -13.20
CA GLU A 42 13.25 13.80 -13.64
C GLU A 42 14.32 14.87 -13.86
N LEU A 43 15.18 15.08 -12.85
CA LEU A 43 16.15 16.17 -12.88
C LEU A 43 17.32 15.94 -13.85
N ARG A 44 17.71 14.68 -14.09
CA ARG A 44 18.98 14.37 -14.81
C ARG A 44 18.86 13.38 -15.96
N HIS A 45 17.77 12.61 -16.07
CA HIS A 45 17.68 11.50 -17.03
C HIS A 45 16.45 11.57 -17.96
N GLY A 46 15.84 12.75 -18.09
CA GLY A 46 14.87 13.05 -19.13
C GLY A 46 13.50 12.40 -18.94
N LEU A 47 13.15 12.05 -17.69
CA LEU A 47 11.77 11.71 -17.34
C LEU A 47 10.92 12.99 -17.41
N ASP A 48 9.88 12.99 -18.26
CA ASP A 48 8.89 14.06 -18.34
C ASP A 48 7.62 13.62 -17.61
N ILE A 49 7.33 14.28 -16.49
CA ILE A 49 6.15 14.01 -15.66
C ILE A 49 4.82 14.42 -16.32
N ASN A 50 4.86 15.19 -17.40
CA ASN A 50 3.65 15.57 -18.15
C ASN A 50 3.36 14.63 -19.31
N ASN A 51 4.30 13.74 -19.66
CA ASN A 51 4.12 12.75 -20.71
C ASN A 51 3.56 11.45 -20.10
N ALA A 52 2.31 11.13 -20.43
CA ALA A 52 1.64 9.91 -19.98
C ALA A 52 2.41 8.63 -20.37
N ASN A 53 3.11 8.63 -21.51
CA ASN A 53 3.92 7.49 -21.96
C ASN A 53 5.14 7.28 -21.05
N HIS A 54 5.76 8.36 -20.59
CA HIS A 54 6.87 8.29 -19.64
C HIS A 54 6.41 7.76 -18.27
N ILE A 55 5.26 8.23 -17.77
CA ILE A 55 4.67 7.73 -16.53
C ILE A 55 4.34 6.24 -16.67
N TRP A 56 3.71 5.85 -17.78
CA TRP A 56 3.41 4.44 -18.06
C TRP A 56 4.66 3.58 -18.10
N LEU A 57 5.71 3.99 -18.82
CA LEU A 57 6.97 3.24 -18.89
C LEU A 57 7.63 3.10 -17.52
N LEU A 58 7.59 4.17 -16.71
CA LEU A 58 8.10 4.14 -15.34
C LEU A 58 7.34 3.13 -14.48
N GLN A 59 6.00 3.13 -14.53
CA GLN A 59 5.17 2.15 -13.83
C GLN A 59 5.44 0.73 -14.33
N PHE A 60 5.51 0.54 -15.65
CA PHE A 60 5.78 -0.73 -16.30
C PHE A 60 7.10 -1.37 -15.84
N LEU A 61 8.17 -0.57 -15.72
CA LEU A 61 9.48 -1.07 -15.30
C LEU A 61 9.58 -1.34 -13.79
N PHE A 62 9.04 -0.45 -12.97
CA PHE A 62 9.38 -0.41 -11.54
C PHE A 62 8.28 -0.86 -10.60
N LEU A 63 6.99 -0.84 -11.00
CA LEU A 63 5.88 -1.17 -10.10
C LEU A 63 5.99 -2.60 -9.55
N GLY A 64 6.36 -3.58 -10.39
CA GLY A 64 6.56 -4.96 -9.95
C GLY A 64 7.68 -5.08 -8.89
N THR A 65 8.75 -4.30 -9.04
CA THR A 65 9.87 -4.28 -8.09
C THR A 65 9.46 -3.62 -6.77
N ILE A 66 8.75 -2.50 -6.83
CA ILE A 66 8.21 -1.80 -5.65
C ILE A 66 7.27 -2.73 -4.88
N ASN A 67 6.36 -3.40 -5.56
CA ASN A 67 5.42 -4.35 -4.94
C ASN A 67 6.15 -5.52 -4.26
N ALA A 68 7.20 -6.07 -4.90
CA ALA A 68 8.02 -7.11 -4.30
C ALA A 68 8.74 -6.62 -3.03
N GLN A 69 9.29 -5.40 -3.05
CA GLN A 69 9.93 -4.78 -1.88
C GLN A 69 8.93 -4.51 -0.75
N LEU A 70 7.73 -4.02 -1.07
CA LEU A 70 6.65 -3.82 -0.09
C LEU A 70 6.19 -5.16 0.52
N ALA A 71 6.08 -6.22 -0.29
CA ALA A 71 5.77 -7.55 0.20
C ALA A 71 6.87 -8.09 1.14
N PHE A 72 8.14 -7.88 0.79
CA PHE A 72 9.29 -8.24 1.63
C PHE A 72 9.32 -7.42 2.94
N PHE A 73 9.07 -6.12 2.86
CA PHE A 73 8.92 -5.24 4.02
C PHE A 73 7.82 -5.77 4.94
N ALA A 74 6.64 -6.08 4.41
CA ALA A 74 5.52 -6.57 5.21
C ALA A 74 5.88 -7.88 5.95
N GLN A 75 6.55 -8.82 5.28
CA GLN A 75 7.01 -10.07 5.90
C GLN A 75 8.02 -9.80 7.03
N THR A 76 9.00 -8.94 6.77
CA THR A 76 10.04 -8.59 7.75
C THR A 76 9.46 -7.83 8.94
N TRP A 77 8.60 -6.86 8.66
CA TRP A 77 7.91 -6.07 9.67
C TRP A 77 6.99 -6.95 10.52
N ASN A 78 6.30 -7.93 9.95
CA ASN A 78 5.47 -8.84 10.75
C ASN A 78 6.28 -9.72 11.72
N GLN A 79 7.58 -9.93 11.47
CA GLN A 79 8.47 -10.76 12.27
C GLN A 79 9.41 -9.97 13.19
N HIS A 80 9.57 -8.66 12.99
CA HIS A 80 10.49 -7.86 13.80
C HIS A 80 9.98 -7.72 15.24
N ARG A 81 10.90 -7.67 16.21
CA ARG A 81 10.54 -7.56 17.64
C ARG A 81 10.27 -6.11 18.02
N ILE A 82 9.04 -5.84 18.48
CA ILE A 82 8.66 -4.56 19.04
C ILE A 82 9.00 -4.54 20.53
N GLN A 83 9.59 -3.44 21.00
CA GLN A 83 9.81 -3.22 22.42
C GLN A 83 8.52 -2.81 23.12
N ILE A 84 8.03 -3.67 24.01
CA ILE A 84 6.80 -3.43 24.75
C ILE A 84 7.17 -2.93 26.15
N ARG A 85 6.87 -1.66 26.44
CA ARG A 85 7.28 -0.98 27.70
C ARG A 85 6.88 -1.71 29.00
N ARG A 86 5.90 -2.61 28.96
CA ARG A 86 5.37 -3.32 30.15
C ARG A 86 5.24 -4.84 29.92
N GLY A 87 6.00 -5.41 29.00
CA GLY A 87 5.93 -6.82 28.67
C GLY A 87 7.16 -7.33 27.91
N PRO A 88 7.22 -8.63 27.60
CA PRO A 88 8.29 -9.16 26.78
C PRO A 88 8.22 -8.58 25.36
N ASN A 89 9.37 -8.34 24.75
CA ASN A 89 9.42 -7.97 23.33
C ASN A 89 8.81 -9.10 22.49
N ARG A 90 7.92 -8.76 21.57
CA ARG A 90 7.22 -9.71 20.70
C ARG A 90 7.13 -9.17 19.29
N SER A 91 7.08 -10.06 18.32
CA SER A 91 6.77 -9.66 16.94
C SER A 91 5.28 -9.38 16.77
N PRO A 92 4.86 -8.56 15.79
CA PRO A 92 3.45 -8.43 15.43
C PRO A 92 2.77 -9.78 15.21
N THR A 93 3.45 -10.72 14.55
CA THR A 93 2.95 -12.09 14.35
C THR A 93 2.77 -12.82 15.67
N ASP A 94 3.76 -12.79 16.56
CA ASP A 94 3.64 -13.40 17.89
C ASP A 94 2.47 -12.79 18.66
N MET A 95 2.35 -11.46 18.65
CA MET A 95 1.27 -10.75 19.31
C MET A 95 -0.08 -11.22 18.77
N PHE A 96 -0.26 -11.28 17.45
CA PHE A 96 -1.49 -11.75 16.83
C PHE A 96 -1.84 -13.19 17.22
N VAL A 97 -0.87 -14.11 17.10
CA VAL A 97 -1.09 -15.53 17.39
C VAL A 97 -1.36 -15.77 18.87
N PHE A 98 -0.54 -15.21 19.76
CA PHE A 98 -0.73 -15.39 21.21
C PHE A 98 -2.00 -14.72 21.72
N ASP A 99 -2.36 -13.56 21.19
CA ASP A 99 -3.62 -12.90 21.52
C ASP A 99 -4.81 -13.79 21.15
N MET A 100 -4.75 -14.43 19.98
CA MET A 100 -5.78 -15.39 19.55
C MET A 100 -5.90 -16.63 20.46
N PHE A 101 -4.78 -17.08 21.06
CA PHE A 101 -4.79 -18.18 22.01
C PHE A 101 -5.32 -17.77 23.39
N VAL A 102 -5.02 -16.56 23.85
CA VAL A 102 -5.38 -16.09 25.20
C VAL A 102 -6.82 -15.57 25.23
N ASN A 103 -7.22 -14.80 24.22
CA ASN A 103 -8.49 -14.09 24.15
C ASN A 103 -9.49 -14.73 23.19
N GLY A 104 -9.16 -15.92 22.66
CA GLY A 104 -9.98 -16.63 21.69
C GLY A 104 -9.80 -16.13 20.25
N VAL A 105 -10.39 -16.84 19.29
CA VAL A 105 -10.33 -16.42 17.89
C VAL A 105 -11.02 -15.06 17.77
N ARG A 106 -10.26 -14.04 17.40
CA ARG A 106 -10.71 -12.64 17.23
C ARG A 106 -11.92 -12.46 16.27
N ARG A 107 -12.33 -13.55 15.60
CA ARG A 107 -13.49 -13.67 14.71
C ARG A 107 -14.81 -14.02 15.43
N ASP A 108 -14.76 -14.49 16.68
CA ASP A 108 -15.93 -15.08 17.36
C ASP A 108 -16.50 -14.24 18.52
N GLN A 109 -15.68 -13.37 19.13
CA GLN A 109 -16.11 -12.53 20.25
C GLN A 109 -15.79 -11.05 19.96
N LEU A 110 -16.80 -10.32 19.50
CA LEU A 110 -16.78 -8.85 19.59
C LEU A 110 -16.90 -8.52 21.09
N PRO A 111 -16.08 -7.62 21.64
CA PRO A 111 -16.18 -7.19 23.03
C PRO A 111 -17.38 -6.25 23.22
N LEU A 112 -18.58 -6.70 22.82
CA LEU A 112 -19.83 -5.95 22.98
C LEU A 112 -20.16 -5.75 24.48
N GLU A 113 -19.70 -6.66 25.34
CA GLU A 113 -20.00 -6.66 26.77
C GLU A 113 -18.96 -5.91 27.62
N GLU A 114 -17.70 -5.76 27.17
CA GLU A 114 -16.63 -5.14 27.97
C GLU A 114 -16.49 -3.62 27.75
N GLU A 115 -16.96 -3.08 26.62
CA GLU A 115 -16.75 -1.67 26.25
C GLU A 115 -18.02 -0.80 26.19
N ASN A 116 -19.23 -1.34 26.42
CA ASN A 116 -20.51 -0.63 26.31
C ASN A 116 -20.73 0.12 24.97
N LEU A 117 -19.99 -0.22 23.92
CA LEU A 117 -20.17 0.37 22.60
C LEU A 117 -21.29 -0.39 21.88
N THR A 118 -22.24 0.37 21.34
CA THR A 118 -23.27 -0.19 20.46
C THR A 118 -22.64 -0.69 19.16
N VAL A 119 -23.34 -1.61 18.49
CA VAL A 119 -22.92 -2.13 17.18
C VAL A 119 -22.75 -0.98 16.18
N GLU A 120 -23.66 0.02 16.21
CA GLU A 120 -23.57 1.19 15.34
C GLU A 120 -22.35 2.08 15.65
N GLU A 121 -22.00 2.26 16.94
CA GLU A 121 -20.82 3.04 17.33
C GLU A 121 -19.51 2.36 16.93
N LEU A 122 -19.47 1.03 16.96
CA LEU A 122 -18.30 0.25 16.54
C LEU A 122 -18.10 0.28 15.02
N GLU A 123 -19.20 0.29 14.24
CA GLU A 123 -19.18 0.48 12.78
C GLU A 123 -18.74 1.90 12.39
N ALA A 124 -19.13 2.89 13.19
CA ALA A 124 -18.75 4.29 13.01
C ALA A 124 -17.34 4.63 13.53
N TYR A 125 -16.66 3.68 14.19
CA TYR A 125 -15.42 3.94 14.90
C TYR A 125 -14.24 4.10 13.93
N GLY A 126 -13.56 5.25 14.00
CA GLY A 126 -12.43 5.56 13.13
C GLY A 126 -12.79 6.22 11.79
N VAL A 127 -14.09 6.39 11.50
CA VAL A 127 -14.56 7.21 10.37
C VAL A 127 -14.38 8.69 10.72
N ASP A 128 -13.64 9.43 9.89
CA ASP A 128 -13.56 10.88 10.02
C ASP A 128 -14.83 11.51 9.43
N TRP A 129 -15.85 11.67 10.28
CA TRP A 129 -17.13 12.28 9.90
C TRP A 129 -17.01 13.73 9.42
N GLN A 130 -15.89 14.41 9.67
CA GLN A 130 -15.65 15.75 9.14
C GLN A 130 -15.23 15.68 7.67
N GLU A 131 -14.31 14.76 7.31
CA GLU A 131 -13.91 14.51 5.92
C GLU A 131 -15.03 13.87 5.09
N PHE A 132 -15.87 13.02 5.70
CA PHE A 132 -17.02 12.40 5.00
C PHE A 132 -18.08 13.42 4.54
N ARG A 133 -18.03 14.65 5.05
CA ARG A 133 -18.91 15.76 4.64
C ARG A 133 -18.28 16.65 3.57
N ASP A 134 -17.01 16.42 3.22
CA ASP A 134 -16.34 17.18 2.18
C ASP A 134 -16.81 16.71 0.80
N GLU A 135 -17.54 17.58 0.12
CA GLU A 135 -18.11 17.31 -1.20
C GLU A 135 -17.02 17.07 -2.25
N GLN A 136 -15.83 17.63 -2.07
CA GLN A 136 -14.70 17.41 -2.97
C GLN A 136 -14.14 16.00 -2.83
N ILE A 137 -14.05 15.49 -1.60
CA ILE A 137 -13.57 14.12 -1.31
C ILE A 137 -14.58 13.10 -1.83
N LEU A 138 -15.87 13.31 -1.59
CA LEU A 138 -16.94 12.43 -2.09
C LEU A 138 -16.96 12.36 -3.62
N ARG A 139 -16.80 13.50 -4.31
CA ARG A 139 -16.72 13.54 -5.77
C ARG A 139 -15.50 12.78 -6.29
N SER A 140 -14.33 12.99 -5.69
CA SER A 140 -13.10 12.27 -6.07
C SER A 140 -13.21 10.77 -5.83
N GLN A 141 -13.83 10.35 -4.72
CA GLN A 141 -14.04 8.93 -4.42
C GLN A 141 -14.99 8.32 -5.45
N SER A 142 -16.09 8.99 -5.77
CA SER A 142 -17.05 8.52 -6.78
C SER A 142 -16.48 8.44 -8.21
N SER A 143 -15.53 9.31 -8.56
CA SER A 143 -14.90 9.30 -9.89
C SER A 143 -13.83 8.20 -10.01
N ASN A 144 -13.12 7.90 -8.92
CA ASN A 144 -11.95 7.04 -8.94
C ASN A 144 -12.27 5.59 -8.54
N ASN A 145 -13.34 5.38 -7.77
CA ASN A 145 -13.83 4.06 -7.36
C ASN A 145 -15.24 3.83 -7.94
N PRO A 146 -15.36 3.57 -9.26
CA PRO A 146 -16.64 3.32 -9.92
C PRO A 146 -17.25 1.97 -9.51
N ALA A 147 -16.46 1.08 -8.92
CA ALA A 147 -16.95 -0.17 -8.35
C ALA A 147 -17.86 0.14 -7.15
N THR A 148 -19.02 -0.51 -7.13
CA THR A 148 -19.86 -0.55 -5.94
C THR A 148 -19.18 -1.49 -4.96
N GLU A 149 -18.26 -0.97 -4.16
CA GLU A 149 -17.90 -1.62 -2.90
C GLU A 149 -19.20 -1.73 -2.11
N ASN A 150 -19.76 -2.94 -2.01
CA ASN A 150 -20.86 -3.19 -1.11
C ASN A 150 -20.44 -2.71 0.29
N ALA A 151 -21.38 -2.17 1.07
CA ALA A 151 -21.11 -1.76 2.43
C ALA A 151 -20.48 -2.94 3.19
N SER A 152 -19.16 -2.90 3.37
CA SER A 152 -18.44 -3.92 4.10
C SER A 152 -18.59 -3.58 5.58
N SER A 153 -19.62 -4.14 6.21
CA SER A 153 -19.65 -4.13 7.66
C SER A 153 -18.55 -5.07 8.15
N TRP A 154 -17.61 -4.49 8.89
CA TRP A 154 -16.64 -5.27 9.66
C TRP A 154 -17.36 -6.15 10.70
N ILE A 155 -18.55 -5.73 11.13
CA ILE A 155 -19.43 -6.40 12.09
C ILE A 155 -20.34 -7.38 11.33
N GLY A 156 -19.75 -8.48 10.90
CA GLY A 156 -20.48 -9.49 10.13
C GLY A 156 -19.64 -10.65 9.61
N ARG A 157 -18.34 -10.68 9.94
CA ARG A 157 -17.40 -11.73 9.51
C ARG A 157 -17.23 -11.79 7.99
N GLN A 158 -17.42 -10.69 7.27
CA GLN A 158 -16.93 -10.60 5.90
C GLN A 158 -15.40 -10.62 5.92
N GLY A 159 -14.82 -11.42 5.03
CA GLY A 159 -13.38 -11.61 4.94
C GLY A 159 -12.67 -10.35 4.43
N ILE A 160 -11.44 -10.54 3.95
CA ILE A 160 -10.78 -9.54 3.11
C ILE A 160 -11.76 -9.17 1.99
N PRO A 161 -11.96 -7.87 1.67
CA PRO A 161 -12.80 -7.47 0.54
C PRO A 161 -12.51 -8.30 -0.71
N ASP A 162 -13.55 -8.67 -1.44
CA ASP A 162 -13.42 -9.50 -2.65
C ASP A 162 -12.57 -8.81 -3.73
N ASP A 163 -12.55 -7.47 -3.70
CA ASP A 163 -11.70 -6.63 -4.55
C ASP A 163 -10.77 -5.79 -3.66
N LEU A 164 -9.47 -5.85 -3.95
CA LEU A 164 -8.46 -5.03 -3.28
C LEU A 164 -8.06 -3.89 -4.21
N SER A 165 -7.65 -2.76 -3.65
CA SER A 165 -7.12 -1.66 -4.44
C SER A 165 -6.00 -2.14 -5.36
N TYR A 166 -6.24 -2.10 -6.67
CA TYR A 166 -5.26 -2.46 -7.69
C TYR A 166 -4.99 -1.27 -8.60
N VAL A 167 -3.74 -1.12 -9.03
CA VAL A 167 -3.34 -0.08 -9.99
C VAL A 167 -3.31 -0.72 -11.37
N VAL A 168 -4.24 -0.32 -12.23
CA VAL A 168 -4.22 -0.69 -13.65
C VAL A 168 -3.06 0.06 -14.32
N VAL A 169 -2.09 -0.68 -14.86
CA VAL A 169 -1.00 -0.13 -15.69
C VAL A 169 -1.32 -0.43 -17.15
N GLU A 170 -2.30 0.28 -17.70
CA GLU A 170 -2.60 0.23 -19.12
C GLU A 170 -1.77 1.29 -19.87
N PRO A 171 -1.26 0.98 -21.07
CA PRO A 171 -0.66 1.99 -21.92
C PRO A 171 -1.69 3.11 -22.17
N PRO A 172 -1.27 4.38 -22.26
CA PRO A 172 -2.18 5.45 -22.61
C PRO A 172 -2.93 5.11 -23.89
N ALA A 173 -4.23 5.43 -23.94
CA ALA A 173 -5.09 5.04 -25.05
C ALA A 173 -4.46 5.38 -26.41
N ASP A 174 -4.56 4.45 -27.36
CA ASP A 174 -4.02 4.52 -28.73
C ASP A 174 -2.50 4.46 -28.90
N THR A 175 -1.72 4.19 -27.84
CA THR A 175 -0.24 4.22 -27.95
C THR A 175 0.40 2.87 -28.28
N LEU A 176 0.01 1.79 -27.60
CA LEU A 176 0.61 0.46 -27.78
C LEU A 176 -0.45 -0.64 -27.72
N SER A 177 -0.33 -1.63 -28.61
CA SER A 177 -1.16 -2.84 -28.58
C SER A 177 -0.72 -3.80 -27.46
N PRO A 178 -1.61 -4.67 -26.96
CA PRO A 178 -1.26 -5.64 -25.91
C PRO A 178 -0.10 -6.58 -26.29
N ASP A 179 0.07 -6.88 -27.58
CA ASP A 179 1.17 -7.72 -28.07
C ASP A 179 2.51 -6.98 -27.96
N GLU A 180 2.55 -5.70 -28.33
CA GLU A 180 3.75 -4.86 -28.20
C GLU A 180 4.18 -4.70 -26.74
N VAL A 181 3.21 -4.50 -25.83
CA VAL A 181 3.48 -4.45 -24.38
C VAL A 181 4.07 -5.78 -23.90
N SER A 182 3.55 -6.91 -24.40
CA SER A 182 4.04 -8.25 -24.03
C SER A 182 5.47 -8.48 -24.55
N GLN A 183 5.80 -7.99 -25.75
CA GLN A 183 7.15 -8.05 -26.30
C GLN A 183 8.14 -7.19 -25.51
N LEU A 184 7.74 -5.96 -25.14
CA LEU A 184 8.51 -5.10 -24.24
C LEU A 184 8.77 -5.80 -22.92
N PHE A 185 7.76 -6.48 -22.37
CA PHE A 185 7.91 -7.18 -21.09
C PHE A 185 8.94 -8.30 -21.21
N ALA A 186 8.84 -9.13 -22.25
CA ALA A 186 9.81 -10.19 -22.50
C ALA A 186 11.24 -9.66 -22.66
N HIS A 187 11.41 -8.47 -23.25
CA HIS A 187 12.72 -7.84 -23.41
C HIS A 187 13.32 -7.38 -22.07
N PHE A 188 12.52 -6.71 -21.23
CA PHE A 188 13.01 -6.13 -19.98
C PHE A 188 12.93 -7.10 -18.77
N GLN A 189 12.23 -8.23 -18.87
CA GLN A 189 12.04 -9.17 -17.76
C GLN A 189 13.37 -9.65 -17.14
N GLY A 190 14.42 -9.82 -17.94
CA GLY A 190 15.74 -10.23 -17.45
C GLY A 190 16.54 -9.11 -16.77
N LEU A 191 16.14 -7.85 -16.98
CA LEU A 191 16.77 -6.65 -16.44
C LEU A 191 16.02 -6.10 -15.22
N ILE A 192 14.70 -6.32 -15.18
CA ILE A 192 13.82 -5.98 -14.05
C ILE A 192 14.12 -6.96 -12.90
N GLY A 193 14.62 -6.45 -11.77
CA GLY A 193 14.79 -7.24 -10.52
C GLY A 193 16.23 -7.47 -10.04
N THR A 194 17.26 -7.04 -10.77
CA THR A 194 18.66 -7.08 -10.30
C THR A 194 18.97 -5.81 -9.48
N VAL A 195 18.55 -5.78 -8.22
CA VAL A 195 18.48 -4.53 -7.44
C VAL A 195 19.85 -4.06 -6.91
N GLY A 196 20.26 -2.89 -7.38
CA GLY A 196 21.25 -1.97 -6.80
C GLY A 196 20.95 -0.56 -7.32
N ASP A 197 21.30 0.49 -6.57
CA ASP A 197 20.97 1.90 -6.88
C ASP A 197 21.40 2.34 -8.30
N ASP A 198 22.53 1.82 -8.79
CA ASP A 198 23.05 2.12 -10.13
C ASP A 198 22.23 1.49 -11.28
N ASN A 199 21.37 0.53 -10.97
CA ASN A 199 20.59 -0.18 -11.99
C ASN A 199 19.30 0.56 -12.37
N VAL A 200 18.70 1.37 -11.49
CA VAL A 200 17.44 2.09 -11.78
C VAL A 200 17.63 3.08 -12.92
N VAL A 201 18.69 3.90 -12.84
CA VAL A 201 19.04 4.88 -13.87
C VAL A 201 19.40 4.18 -15.17
N SER A 202 20.20 3.12 -15.11
CA SER A 202 20.63 2.36 -16.28
C SER A 202 19.46 1.70 -17.01
N LEU A 203 18.56 1.06 -16.26
CA LEU A 203 17.35 0.44 -16.79
C LEU A 203 16.41 1.47 -17.42
N TRP A 204 16.22 2.62 -16.76
CA TRP A 204 15.43 3.72 -17.31
C TRP A 204 16.00 4.21 -18.65
N LEU A 205 17.31 4.49 -18.71
CA LEU A 205 17.93 5.01 -19.93
C LEU A 205 17.90 3.99 -21.07
N GLN A 206 18.13 2.71 -20.78
CA GLN A 206 18.02 1.64 -21.78
C GLN A 206 16.60 1.49 -22.30
N ALA A 207 15.62 1.49 -21.38
CA ALA A 207 14.22 1.37 -21.75
C ALA A 207 13.76 2.58 -22.58
N LEU A 208 14.06 3.79 -22.13
CA LEU A 208 13.71 5.02 -22.83
C LEU A 208 14.34 5.08 -24.23
N ALA A 209 15.61 4.70 -24.35
CA ALA A 209 16.28 4.64 -25.66
C ALA A 209 15.63 3.60 -26.58
N TYR A 210 15.28 2.42 -26.05
CA TYR A 210 14.63 1.36 -26.82
C TYR A 210 13.25 1.78 -27.32
N VAL A 211 12.39 2.32 -26.45
CA VAL A 211 11.04 2.75 -26.86
C VAL A 211 11.07 3.95 -27.79
N ARG A 212 12.05 4.86 -27.68
CA ARG A 212 12.25 5.96 -28.64
C ARG A 212 12.64 5.50 -30.04
N VAL A 213 13.38 4.39 -30.13
CA VAL A 213 13.74 3.80 -31.43
C VAL A 213 12.53 3.15 -32.09
N LEU A 214 11.69 2.48 -31.32
CA LEU A 214 10.49 1.81 -31.84
C LEU A 214 9.32 2.77 -32.09
N TYR A 215 9.15 3.75 -31.20
CA TYR A 215 8.00 4.65 -31.13
C TYR A 215 8.45 6.11 -30.96
N PRO A 216 9.17 6.69 -31.94
CA PRO A 216 9.73 8.03 -31.85
C PRO A 216 8.66 9.14 -31.74
N ASP A 217 7.44 8.88 -32.22
CA ASP A 217 6.35 9.86 -32.18
C ASP A 217 5.65 9.90 -30.80
N LEU A 218 5.96 8.93 -29.91
CA LEU A 218 5.29 8.75 -28.61
C LEU A 218 6.18 9.08 -27.39
N PHE A 219 7.52 8.97 -27.50
CA PHE A 219 8.50 9.03 -26.39
C PHE A 219 9.70 9.97 -26.63
#